data_AF-A0A8H8CLX7-F1
#
_entry.id   AF-A0A8H8CLX7-F1
#
_cell.length_a   1.000
_cell.length_b   1.000
_cell.length_c   1.000
_cell.angle_alpha   90.00
_cell.angle_beta   90.00
_cell.angle_gamma   90.00
#
_symmetry.space_group_name_H-M   'P 1'
#
loop_
_entity.id
_entity.type
_entity.pdbx_description
1 polymer ?
#
loop_
_entity_poly.entity_id
_entity_poly.type
_entity_poly.pdbx_seq_one_letter_code
_entity_poly.pdbx_strand_id
1 'polypeptide(L)'
;MHPTSSTELIPSSATYPTHSDSLTSAHATTPSTSTATSSSEVSASTKVPLVVETATPLSSSLVPNSNKAGIAGGDAYPFMKDHIGWWYDWSPNPSKPGPPIAVPMLWGDGKVDQQDADRLKAFKQLATVPRYVLGFEEPDCPSGSGSSGMSVQDGVAEWEALMAPLKARGAKLG
;
A
#
# COMPACT_ATOMS: atom_id res chain seq x y z
N MET A 1 6.92 49.37 -28.86
CA MET A 1 8.25 48.86 -29.21
C MET A 1 8.39 47.47 -28.59
N HIS A 2 8.18 46.43 -29.39
CA HIS A 2 8.57 45.05 -29.05
C HIS A 2 10.07 44.88 -29.30
N PRO A 3 10.70 43.91 -28.63
CA PRO A 3 11.39 42.90 -29.43
C PRO A 3 10.93 41.48 -29.07
N THR A 4 10.57 40.76 -30.13
CA THR A 4 10.46 39.30 -30.23
C THR A 4 11.84 38.67 -30.05
N SER A 5 11.94 37.52 -29.37
CA SER A 5 13.11 36.65 -29.48
C SER A 5 12.67 35.25 -29.88
N SER A 6 13.37 34.74 -30.89
CA SER A 6 13.03 33.59 -31.72
C SER A 6 13.54 32.27 -31.15
N THR A 7 12.80 31.22 -31.52
CA THR A 7 13.08 29.78 -31.42
C THR A 7 14.48 29.36 -31.87
N GLU A 8 15.07 28.37 -31.18
CA GLU A 8 15.98 27.42 -31.82
C GLU A 8 15.68 25.98 -31.35
N LEU A 9 15.39 25.12 -32.32
CA LEU A 9 15.16 23.68 -32.20
C LEU A 9 16.48 22.98 -32.54
N ILE A 10 16.94 22.05 -31.70
CA ILE A 10 18.05 21.14 -32.02
C ILE A 10 17.47 19.74 -32.29
N PRO A 11 17.66 19.16 -33.49
CA PRO A 11 17.38 17.76 -33.76
C PRO A 11 18.67 16.93 -33.84
N SER A 12 18.65 15.69 -33.34
CA SER A 12 19.46 14.52 -33.75
C SER A 12 19.66 13.58 -32.56
N SER A 13 19.84 12.27 -32.68
CA SER A 13 19.62 11.25 -33.71
C SER A 13 19.89 9.93 -32.96
N ALA A 14 19.24 8.85 -33.38
CA ALA A 14 19.24 7.53 -32.76
C ALA A 14 20.62 6.88 -32.64
N THR A 15 20.80 6.02 -31.63
CA THR A 15 21.52 4.74 -31.81
C THR A 15 21.12 3.72 -30.74
N TYR A 16 20.54 2.61 -31.20
CA TYR A 16 20.37 1.38 -30.42
C TYR A 16 21.68 0.58 -30.44
N PRO A 17 22.00 -0.14 -29.35
CA PRO A 17 22.73 -1.39 -29.45
C PRO A 17 21.82 -2.58 -29.12
N THR A 18 21.64 -3.41 -30.15
CA THR A 18 21.23 -4.81 -30.08
C THR A 18 22.29 -5.63 -29.36
N HIS A 19 21.91 -6.43 -28.38
CA HIS A 19 22.67 -7.61 -27.97
C HIS A 19 21.71 -8.80 -27.82
N SER A 20 21.69 -9.63 -28.85
CA SER A 20 21.40 -11.06 -28.73
C SER A 20 22.67 -11.74 -28.22
N ASP A 21 22.55 -12.59 -27.21
CA ASP A 21 22.99 -13.99 -27.37
C ASP A 21 22.36 -14.87 -26.30
N SER A 22 21.77 -15.97 -26.78
CA SER A 22 21.20 -17.06 -26.02
C SER A 22 22.29 -18.05 -25.65
N LEU A 23 22.31 -18.54 -24.41
CA LEU A 23 22.82 -19.89 -24.14
C LEU A 23 21.90 -20.62 -23.16
N THR A 24 21.23 -21.61 -23.72
CA THR A 24 20.55 -22.71 -23.08
C THR A 24 21.55 -23.59 -22.32
N SER A 25 21.18 -24.04 -21.12
CA SER A 25 21.69 -25.29 -20.57
C SER A 25 20.56 -26.00 -19.82
N ALA A 26 20.05 -27.03 -20.45
CA ALA A 26 19.18 -28.02 -19.84
C ALA A 26 20.07 -29.06 -19.13
N HIS A 27 19.73 -29.41 -17.89
CA HIS A 27 20.18 -30.67 -17.32
C HIS A 27 19.08 -31.35 -16.51
N ALA A 28 19.15 -32.68 -16.59
CA ALA A 28 18.09 -33.66 -16.48
C ALA A 28 17.47 -33.93 -15.09
N THR A 29 16.24 -34.42 -15.22
CA THR A 29 15.43 -35.33 -14.39
C THR A 29 16.17 -36.20 -13.36
N THR A 30 15.67 -36.23 -12.12
CA THR A 30 15.50 -37.47 -11.32
C THR A 30 14.37 -37.28 -10.30
N PRO A 31 13.36 -38.19 -10.25
CA PRO A 31 12.36 -38.18 -9.20
C PRO A 31 12.84 -39.04 -8.03
N SER A 32 12.84 -38.48 -6.82
CA SER A 32 13.03 -39.25 -5.59
C SER A 32 11.69 -39.42 -4.88
N THR A 33 11.10 -40.59 -5.08
CA THR A 33 10.03 -41.15 -4.26
C THR A 33 10.63 -41.65 -2.96
N SER A 34 10.12 -41.25 -1.79
CA SER A 34 10.16 -42.06 -0.56
C SER A 34 9.24 -41.51 0.54
N THR A 35 8.20 -42.31 0.81
CA THR A 35 7.66 -42.67 2.13
C THR A 35 7.01 -41.60 3.01
N ALA A 36 5.67 -41.65 2.99
CA ALA A 36 4.81 -41.30 4.09
C ALA A 36 5.19 -42.07 5.37
N THR A 37 5.40 -41.34 6.46
CA THR A 37 5.42 -41.88 7.82
C THR A 37 4.20 -41.33 8.54
N SER A 38 3.26 -42.21 8.84
CA SER A 38 2.17 -41.95 9.77
C SER A 38 2.74 -41.85 11.18
N SER A 39 2.53 -40.71 11.83
CA SER A 39 2.62 -40.60 13.28
C SER A 39 1.32 -40.00 13.78
N SER A 40 0.48 -40.90 14.30
CA SER A 40 -0.74 -40.58 15.03
C SER A 40 -0.35 -40.09 16.40
N GLU A 41 -0.50 -38.79 16.67
CA GLU A 41 -0.48 -38.27 18.03
C GLU A 41 -1.82 -37.61 18.36
N VAL A 42 -2.56 -38.34 19.20
CA VAL A 42 -3.70 -37.85 19.96
C VAL A 42 -3.20 -36.87 21.02
N SER A 43 -3.75 -35.66 21.05
CA SER A 43 -3.66 -34.81 22.24
C SER A 43 -4.87 -33.90 22.39
N ALA A 44 -5.63 -34.23 23.43
CA ALA A 44 -6.58 -33.48 24.24
C ALA A 44 -7.10 -32.14 23.70
N SER A 45 -8.40 -32.12 23.38
CA SER A 45 -9.21 -30.92 23.22
C SER A 45 -9.48 -30.29 24.59
N THR A 46 -8.66 -29.33 24.99
CA THR A 46 -9.01 -28.38 26.05
C THR A 46 -9.82 -27.26 25.41
N LYS A 47 -11.15 -27.29 25.60
CA LYS A 47 -12.04 -26.19 25.23
C LYS A 47 -11.69 -24.94 26.05
N VAL A 48 -10.83 -24.09 25.50
CA VAL A 48 -10.70 -22.70 25.98
C VAL A 48 -11.91 -21.94 25.44
N PRO A 49 -12.69 -21.24 26.29
CA PRO A 49 -13.79 -20.43 25.80
C PRO A 49 -13.22 -19.31 24.95
N LEU A 50 -13.61 -19.28 23.66
CA LEU A 50 -13.35 -18.18 22.76
C LEU A 50 -14.06 -16.95 23.35
N VAL A 51 -13.29 -16.02 23.92
CA VAL A 51 -13.78 -14.67 24.19
C VAL A 51 -14.06 -14.07 22.83
N VAL A 52 -15.32 -14.09 22.42
CA VAL A 52 -15.79 -13.36 21.25
C VAL A 52 -15.73 -11.90 21.67
N GLU A 53 -14.59 -11.26 21.37
CA GLU A 53 -14.46 -9.83 21.48
C GLU A 53 -15.46 -9.24 20.49
N THR A 54 -16.58 -8.74 21.03
CA THR A 54 -17.64 -8.11 20.25
C THR A 54 -17.01 -6.99 19.44
N ALA A 55 -16.80 -7.20 18.15
CA ALA A 55 -16.25 -6.20 17.26
C ALA A 55 -17.18 -4.99 17.29
N THR A 56 -16.72 -3.91 17.91
CA THR A 56 -17.46 -2.65 17.95
C THR A 56 -17.75 -2.25 16.50
N PRO A 57 -19.01 -2.04 16.11
CA PRO A 57 -19.34 -1.68 14.74
C PRO A 57 -18.61 -0.39 14.38
N LEU A 58 -17.79 -0.44 13.32
CA LEU A 58 -17.07 0.73 12.83
C LEU A 58 -18.11 1.82 12.46
N SER A 59 -18.02 2.97 13.13
CA SER A 59 -18.96 4.09 12.95
C SER A 59 -19.21 4.39 11.46
N SER A 60 -20.47 4.54 11.06
CA SER A 60 -20.90 4.80 9.68
C SER A 60 -20.46 6.16 9.11
N SER A 61 -20.09 7.12 9.97
CA SER A 61 -19.69 8.46 9.55
C SER A 61 -18.51 8.43 8.56
N LEU A 62 -18.63 9.18 7.46
CA LEU A 62 -17.53 9.47 6.54
C LEU A 62 -16.64 10.63 7.02
N VAL A 63 -17.02 11.31 8.10
CA VAL A 63 -16.24 12.38 8.73
C VAL A 63 -15.59 11.82 10.01
N PRO A 64 -14.26 11.59 10.01
CA PRO A 64 -13.53 11.15 11.20
C PRO A 64 -13.77 12.08 12.40
N ASN A 65 -14.12 11.51 13.55
CA ASN A 65 -14.41 12.25 14.79
C ASN A 65 -15.36 13.46 14.64
N SER A 66 -16.25 13.45 13.64
CA SER A 66 -17.13 14.57 13.30
C SER A 66 -16.40 15.89 13.01
N ASN A 67 -15.11 15.84 12.69
CA ASN A 67 -14.28 16.98 12.34
C ASN A 67 -13.58 16.73 10.99
N LYS A 68 -13.88 17.58 10.01
CA LYS A 68 -13.30 17.45 8.66
C LYS A 68 -11.82 17.80 8.62
N ALA A 69 -11.33 18.63 9.53
CA ALA A 69 -9.94 19.05 9.54
C ALA A 69 -9.01 17.85 9.81
N GLY A 70 -7.97 17.74 8.99
CA GLY A 70 -6.90 16.76 9.15
C GLY A 70 -5.58 17.34 8.68
N ILE A 71 -4.50 16.61 8.92
CA ILE A 71 -3.14 16.98 8.46
C ILE A 71 -2.50 15.82 7.69
N ALA A 72 -1.67 16.16 6.72
CA ALA A 72 -0.72 15.25 6.08
C ALA A 72 0.65 15.37 6.77
N GLY A 73 1.31 14.24 6.98
CA GLY A 73 2.57 14.15 7.71
C GLY A 73 2.40 14.16 9.24
N GLY A 74 3.50 13.84 9.94
CA GLY A 74 3.51 13.67 11.39
C GLY A 74 4.07 14.85 12.20
N ASP A 75 4.74 15.81 11.56
CA ASP A 75 5.52 16.84 12.25
C ASP A 75 4.64 17.89 12.95
N ALA A 76 3.52 18.26 12.32
CA ALA A 76 2.56 19.21 12.90
C ALA A 76 1.61 18.58 13.94
N TYR A 77 1.62 17.26 14.09
CA TYR A 77 0.70 16.53 14.98
C TYR A 77 0.63 17.09 16.41
N PRO A 78 1.75 17.31 17.15
CA PRO A 78 1.68 17.77 18.53
C PRO A 78 1.02 19.14 18.70
N PHE A 79 1.01 19.97 17.65
CA PHE A 79 0.40 21.30 17.67
C PHE A 79 -1.08 21.28 17.26
N MET A 80 -1.47 20.33 16.41
CA MET A 80 -2.80 20.30 15.78
C MET A 80 -3.74 19.25 16.35
N LYS A 81 -3.25 18.26 17.12
CA LYS A 81 -4.01 17.06 17.53
C LYS A 81 -5.34 17.35 18.25
N ASP A 82 -5.46 18.49 18.92
CA ASP A 82 -6.68 18.86 19.67
C ASP A 82 -7.70 19.62 18.80
N HIS A 83 -7.37 19.87 17.51
CA HIS A 83 -8.17 20.64 16.56
C HIS A 83 -8.53 19.86 15.27
N ILE A 84 -8.07 18.62 15.13
CA ILE A 84 -8.26 17.80 13.93
C ILE A 84 -8.94 16.47 14.25
N GLY A 85 -9.69 15.94 13.28
CA GLY A 85 -10.37 14.66 13.39
C GLY A 85 -9.54 13.46 12.93
N TRP A 86 -8.56 13.70 12.06
CA TRP A 86 -7.77 12.66 11.41
C TRP A 86 -6.40 13.16 10.94
N TRP A 87 -5.51 12.23 10.63
CA TRP A 87 -4.21 12.51 10.03
C TRP A 87 -3.68 11.27 9.29
N TYR A 88 -2.71 11.45 8.41
CA TYR A 88 -1.97 10.38 7.74
C TYR A 88 -0.53 10.82 7.48
N ASP A 89 0.38 9.89 7.22
CA ASP A 89 1.81 10.15 6.96
C ASP A 89 2.35 9.34 5.78
N TRP A 90 1.49 9.08 4.80
CA TRP A 90 1.78 8.25 3.61
C TRP A 90 2.19 6.81 3.91
N SER A 91 2.11 6.38 5.17
CA SER A 91 2.49 5.03 5.59
C SER A 91 1.26 4.16 5.85
N PRO A 92 1.42 2.83 5.82
CA PRO A 92 0.39 1.90 6.27
C PRO A 92 0.20 1.90 7.80
N ASN A 93 1.12 2.48 8.59
CA ASN A 93 1.04 2.42 10.05
C ASN A 93 1.42 3.77 10.71
N PRO A 94 0.56 4.80 10.58
CA PRO A 94 0.80 6.08 11.25
C PRO A 94 0.79 5.88 12.78
N SER A 95 1.83 6.33 13.46
CA SER A 95 2.18 5.86 14.82
C SER A 95 1.95 6.85 15.97
N LYS A 96 1.51 8.09 15.69
CA LYS A 96 1.31 9.11 16.74
C LYS A 96 0.15 8.73 17.67
N PRO A 97 0.30 8.87 18.99
CA PRO A 97 -0.75 8.52 19.94
C PRO A 97 -1.77 9.66 20.08
N GLY A 98 -3.04 9.32 20.29
CA GLY A 98 -4.05 10.28 20.66
C GLY A 98 -5.36 10.18 19.87
N PRO A 99 -6.24 11.19 20.02
CA PRO A 99 -7.61 11.12 19.54
C PRO A 99 -7.81 11.25 18.02
N PRO A 100 -7.05 12.07 17.26
CA PRO A 100 -7.18 12.08 15.80
C PRO A 100 -7.00 10.69 15.23
N ILE A 101 -7.90 10.28 14.35
CA ILE A 101 -7.85 8.96 13.73
C ILE A 101 -6.63 8.92 12.80
N ALA A 102 -5.70 7.99 13.07
CA ALA A 102 -4.64 7.63 12.16
C ALA A 102 -5.24 6.89 10.94
N VAL A 103 -4.96 7.38 9.74
CA VAL A 103 -5.47 6.81 8.49
C VAL A 103 -4.31 6.17 7.71
N PRO A 104 -4.25 4.83 7.63
CA PRO A 104 -3.29 4.13 6.77
C PRO A 104 -3.46 4.46 5.28
N MET A 105 -2.37 4.29 4.53
CA MET A 105 -2.35 4.48 3.09
C MET A 105 -1.66 3.32 2.37
N LEU A 106 -2.25 2.87 1.25
CA LEU A 106 -1.58 2.06 0.24
C LEU A 106 -0.96 3.01 -0.78
N TRP A 107 0.29 3.43 -0.54
CA TRP A 107 0.91 4.52 -1.29
C TRP A 107 1.14 4.21 -2.78
N GLY A 108 1.57 2.99 -3.12
CA GLY A 108 1.91 2.57 -4.48
C GLY A 108 1.98 1.05 -4.60
N ASP A 109 2.54 0.56 -5.71
CA ASP A 109 2.67 -0.87 -6.03
C ASP A 109 4.06 -1.47 -5.74
N GLY A 110 4.90 -0.73 -5.01
CA GLY A 110 6.20 -1.20 -4.55
C GLY A 110 7.29 -1.20 -5.62
N LYS A 111 7.08 -0.51 -6.75
CA LYS A 111 8.01 -0.49 -7.89
C LYS A 111 8.74 0.83 -8.08
N VAL A 112 8.35 1.90 -7.37
CA VAL A 112 8.98 3.22 -7.54
C VAL A 112 10.39 3.25 -6.94
N ASP A 113 10.52 2.88 -5.67
CA ASP A 113 11.76 2.85 -4.92
C ASP A 113 11.66 1.90 -3.71
N GLN A 114 12.72 1.86 -2.90
CA GLN A 114 12.75 1.02 -1.70
C GLN A 114 11.69 1.44 -0.67
N GLN A 115 11.37 2.72 -0.56
CA GLN A 115 10.39 3.21 0.41
C GLN A 115 8.97 2.77 0.02
N ASP A 116 8.62 2.85 -1.25
CA ASP A 116 7.38 2.30 -1.80
C ASP A 116 7.29 0.79 -1.57
N ALA A 117 8.35 0.04 -1.86
CA ALA A 117 8.42 -1.41 -1.62
C ALA A 117 8.18 -1.76 -0.13
N ASP A 118 8.78 -1.00 0.78
CA ASP A 118 8.61 -1.20 2.22
C ASP A 118 7.19 -0.84 2.70
N ARG A 119 6.60 0.23 2.15
CA ARG A 119 5.20 0.61 2.42
C ARG A 119 4.24 -0.48 1.96
N LEU A 120 4.40 -1.01 0.74
CA LEU A 120 3.56 -2.08 0.23
C LEU A 120 3.66 -3.34 1.11
N LYS A 121 4.89 -3.72 1.49
CA LYS A 121 5.14 -4.86 2.38
C LYS A 121 4.44 -4.67 3.72
N ALA A 122 4.56 -3.49 4.33
CA ALA A 122 3.90 -3.21 5.61
C ALA A 122 2.37 -3.14 5.47
N PHE A 123 1.84 -2.64 4.35
CA PHE A 123 0.39 -2.64 4.09
C PHE A 123 -0.18 -4.06 4.00
N LYS A 124 0.53 -4.98 3.32
CA LYS A 124 0.18 -6.40 3.23
C LYS A 124 0.18 -7.10 4.61
N GLN A 125 0.79 -6.49 5.62
CA GLN A 125 0.91 -7.00 6.98
C GLN A 125 0.00 -6.31 8.00
N LEU A 126 -0.97 -5.50 7.56
CA LEU A 126 -1.94 -4.86 8.46
C LEU A 126 -2.62 -5.89 9.37
N ALA A 127 -2.35 -5.79 10.67
CA ALA A 127 -2.85 -6.73 11.67
C ALA A 127 -4.35 -6.58 11.93
N THR A 128 -4.90 -5.38 11.72
CA THR A 128 -6.30 -5.04 11.97
C THR A 128 -6.91 -4.36 10.75
N VAL A 129 -8.25 -4.39 10.65
CA VAL A 129 -8.96 -3.65 9.61
C VAL A 129 -9.01 -2.18 10.02
N PRO A 130 -8.42 -1.26 9.26
CA PRO A 130 -8.50 0.15 9.60
C PRO A 130 -9.92 0.68 9.35
N ARG A 131 -10.33 1.68 10.14
CA ARG A 131 -11.64 2.31 9.98
C ARG A 131 -11.76 3.08 8.66
N TYR A 132 -10.67 3.74 8.25
CA TYR A 132 -10.49 4.45 6.99
C TYR A 132 -9.15 4.05 6.41
N VAL A 133 -9.04 3.99 5.09
CA VAL A 133 -7.78 3.70 4.39
C VAL A 133 -7.75 4.48 3.08
N LEU A 134 -6.60 5.07 2.77
CA LEU A 134 -6.37 5.82 1.53
C LEU A 134 -5.69 4.93 0.48
N GLY A 135 -6.07 5.11 -0.79
CA GLY A 135 -5.41 4.52 -1.95
C GLY A 135 -4.09 5.19 -2.34
N PHE A 136 -3.72 5.03 -3.61
CA PHE A 136 -2.42 5.41 -4.17
C PHE A 136 -2.14 6.91 -4.16
N GLU A 137 -0.89 7.31 -3.93
CA GLU A 137 -0.46 8.72 -3.98
C GLU A 137 -0.18 9.10 -5.44
N GLU A 138 -0.98 10.02 -5.98
CA GLU A 138 -0.77 10.61 -7.32
C GLU A 138 -0.36 9.57 -8.40
N PRO A 139 -1.14 8.49 -8.62
CA PRO A 139 -0.78 7.46 -9.60
C PRO A 139 -0.70 8.00 -11.03
N ASP A 140 -1.32 9.15 -11.31
CA ASP A 140 -1.33 9.83 -12.61
C ASP A 140 -0.07 10.66 -12.89
N CYS A 141 0.77 10.93 -11.89
CA CYS A 141 2.03 11.67 -12.05
C CYS A 141 3.21 10.70 -12.24
N PRO A 142 4.26 11.07 -13.01
CA PRO A 142 5.43 10.21 -13.17
C PRO A 142 6.07 9.80 -11.84
N SER A 143 6.57 8.58 -11.76
CA SER A 143 7.26 8.07 -10.57
C SER A 143 8.61 8.79 -10.33
N GLY A 144 9.08 8.79 -9.07
CA GLY A 144 10.40 9.30 -8.69
C GLY A 144 10.45 10.76 -8.19
N SER A 145 9.30 11.38 -7.90
CA SER A 145 9.22 12.73 -7.29
C SER A 145 8.17 12.86 -6.19
N GLY A 146 7.84 11.75 -5.52
CA GLY A 146 6.81 11.72 -4.48
C GLY A 146 5.45 11.19 -4.94
N SER A 147 5.35 10.78 -6.21
CA SER A 147 4.15 10.18 -6.80
C SER A 147 4.38 8.70 -7.12
N SER A 148 3.31 7.88 -7.06
CA SER A 148 3.38 6.44 -7.30
C SER A 148 3.50 6.06 -8.78
N GLY A 149 3.06 6.91 -9.71
CA GLY A 149 3.24 6.73 -11.15
C GLY A 149 2.82 5.37 -11.69
N MET A 150 1.53 5.07 -11.54
CA MET A 150 0.95 3.78 -11.87
C MET A 150 0.08 3.86 -13.12
N SER A 151 0.11 2.80 -13.93
CA SER A 151 -0.90 2.65 -14.98
C SER A 151 -2.28 2.39 -14.37
N VAL A 152 -3.35 2.70 -15.10
CA VAL A 152 -4.72 2.36 -14.67
C VAL A 152 -4.87 0.86 -14.45
N GLN A 153 -4.25 0.05 -15.30
CA GLN A 153 -4.29 -1.40 -15.23
C GLN A 153 -3.64 -1.94 -13.95
N ASP A 154 -2.45 -1.43 -13.61
CA ASP A 154 -1.76 -1.80 -12.36
C ASP A 154 -2.55 -1.31 -11.14
N GLY A 155 -3.08 -0.08 -11.20
CA GLY A 155 -3.92 0.49 -10.14
C GLY A 155 -5.16 -0.35 -9.87
N VAL A 156 -5.87 -0.79 -10.90
CA VAL A 156 -7.05 -1.68 -10.75
C VAL A 156 -6.63 -3.03 -10.15
N ALA A 157 -5.55 -3.63 -10.66
CA ALA A 157 -5.09 -4.93 -10.18
C ALA A 157 -4.74 -4.88 -8.68
N GLU A 158 -3.96 -3.90 -8.25
CA GLU A 158 -3.56 -3.78 -6.84
C GLU A 158 -4.71 -3.34 -5.94
N TRP A 159 -5.63 -2.48 -6.43
CA TRP A 159 -6.82 -2.07 -5.68
C TRP A 159 -7.74 -3.26 -5.39
N GLU A 160 -8.07 -4.07 -6.40
CA GLU A 160 -8.92 -5.25 -6.21
C GLU A 160 -8.25 -6.30 -5.31
N ALA A 161 -6.92 -6.43 -5.39
CA ALA A 161 -6.17 -7.37 -4.56
C ALA A 161 -6.09 -6.95 -3.09
N LEU A 162 -5.89 -5.65 -2.81
CA LEU A 162 -5.54 -5.18 -1.47
C LEU A 162 -6.59 -4.29 -0.80
N MET A 163 -7.27 -3.41 -1.55
CA MET A 163 -8.20 -2.43 -1.00
C MET A 163 -9.62 -3.00 -0.92
N ALA A 164 -10.12 -3.63 -1.98
CA ALA A 164 -11.48 -4.17 -2.03
C ALA A 164 -11.80 -5.16 -0.88
N PRO A 165 -10.88 -6.07 -0.47
CA PRO A 165 -11.13 -6.95 0.67
C PRO A 165 -11.30 -6.21 2.01
N LEU A 166 -10.70 -5.03 2.18
CA LEU A 166 -10.87 -4.22 3.40
C LEU A 166 -12.29 -3.66 3.51
N LYS A 167 -12.91 -3.27 2.39
CA LYS A 167 -14.31 -2.81 2.37
C LYS A 167 -15.27 -3.90 2.83
N ALA A 168 -15.06 -5.14 2.35
CA ALA A 168 -15.86 -6.29 2.78
C ALA A 168 -15.75 -6.55 4.31
N ARG A 169 -14.64 -6.11 4.93
CA ARG A 169 -14.39 -6.21 6.37
C ARG A 169 -14.77 -4.96 7.15
N GLY A 170 -15.38 -3.95 6.50
CA GLY A 170 -15.93 -2.76 7.14
C GLY A 170 -15.09 -1.49 7.05
N ALA A 171 -13.92 -1.52 6.40
CA ALA A 171 -13.14 -0.32 6.15
C ALA A 171 -13.87 0.65 5.20
N LYS A 172 -13.67 1.95 5.40
CA LYS A 172 -14.03 2.98 4.42
C LYS A 172 -12.82 3.24 3.53
N LEU A 173 -12.97 2.97 2.23
CA LEU A 173 -11.92 3.17 1.25
C LEU A 173 -12.02 4.60 0.69
N GLY A 174 -10.88 5.30 0.67
CA GLY A 174 -10.69 6.60 0.02
C GLY A 174 -9.73 6.49 -1.15
#